data_AF-A0A7W7PE28-F1
#
_entry.id   AF-A0A7W7PE28-F1
#
_cell.length_a   1.000
_cell.length_b   1.000
_cell.length_c   1.000
_cell.angle_alpha   90.00
_cell.angle_beta   90.00
_cell.angle_gamma   90.00
#
_symmetry.space_group_name_H-M   'P 1'
#
loop_
_entity.id
_entity.type
_entity.pdbx_description
1 polymer ?
#
loop_
_entity_poly.entity_id
_entity_poly.type
_entity_poly.pdbx_seq_one_letter_code
_entity_poly.pdbx_strand_id
1 'polypeptide(L)'
;MSSRLTRIAIAAGAGLLVLASGSATAQAQTKPASEAETCLVNVDTNTTRCFGTFREAVAASTEGRITDAPLSGKDAARDRKLVDRLRVSSAASGKPSTELAILYEHWNFGGKSIILNGNACQSGNGRDYVGEFTDWADTFSSVVPVACWIELWADPHQTGTHQEYRDSTPYVGDAMNDRASSYALL
;
A
#
# COMPACT_ATOMS: atom_id res chain seq x y z
N MET A 1 20.03 2.40 85.41
CA MET A 1 21.44 1.99 85.17
C MET A 1 21.46 0.98 84.03
N SER A 2 22.27 1.28 83.02
CA SER A 2 22.56 0.43 81.87
C SER A 2 23.00 -0.98 82.27
N SER A 3 22.59 -1.97 81.48
CA SER A 3 23.47 -2.92 80.77
C SER A 3 22.62 -4.13 80.32
N ARG A 4 22.37 -4.31 79.02
CA ARG A 4 23.26 -4.85 77.96
C ARG A 4 23.20 -6.38 77.86
N LEU A 5 23.08 -6.84 76.60
CA LEU A 5 23.65 -8.07 76.00
C LEU A 5 22.82 -9.37 76.20
N THR A 6 22.65 -10.32 75.26
CA THR A 6 23.28 -10.62 73.96
C THR A 6 22.44 -11.67 73.18
N ARG A 7 22.45 -11.51 71.85
CA ARG A 7 22.33 -12.45 70.70
C ARG A 7 21.89 -13.91 70.91
N ILE A 8 20.78 -14.31 70.26
CA ILE A 8 20.64 -15.13 69.02
C ILE A 8 20.96 -16.62 69.19
N ALA A 9 19.94 -17.46 68.94
CA ALA A 9 20.08 -18.81 68.41
C ALA A 9 19.00 -19.06 67.34
N ILE A 10 19.44 -19.68 66.24
CA ILE A 10 18.74 -19.95 64.99
C ILE A 10 17.87 -21.20 65.14
N ALA A 11 16.68 -21.21 64.53
CA ALA A 11 15.90 -22.41 64.28
C ALA A 11 15.26 -22.39 62.88
N ALA A 12 15.23 -23.56 62.28
CA ALA A 12 14.95 -23.88 60.88
C ALA A 12 13.50 -23.63 60.44
N GLY A 13 13.27 -23.48 59.13
CA GLY A 13 11.94 -23.59 58.55
C GLY A 13 11.87 -23.16 57.09
N ALA A 14 11.46 -24.08 56.23
CA ALA A 14 11.39 -23.98 54.77
C ALA A 14 10.33 -23.00 54.25
N GLY A 15 10.50 -22.50 53.02
CA GLY A 15 9.45 -21.80 52.29
C GLY A 15 9.94 -21.00 51.10
N LEU A 16 10.09 -21.66 49.95
CA LEU A 16 10.24 -21.03 48.64
C LEU A 16 9.02 -20.16 48.32
N LEU A 17 9.23 -18.87 48.08
CA LEU A 17 8.27 -17.98 47.39
C LEU A 17 9.06 -17.15 46.37
N VAL A 18 9.20 -17.71 45.16
CA VAL A 18 9.66 -16.94 43.99
C VAL A 18 8.45 -16.16 43.47
N LEU A 19 8.38 -14.87 43.80
CA LEU A 19 7.46 -13.94 43.16
C LEU A 19 8.03 -13.60 41.78
N ALA A 20 7.63 -14.35 40.76
CA ALA A 20 7.90 -13.98 39.37
C ALA A 20 6.96 -12.84 38.97
N SER A 21 7.51 -11.63 38.88
CA SER A 21 6.87 -10.47 38.27
C SER A 21 6.71 -10.73 36.77
N GLY A 22 5.60 -11.34 36.37
CA GLY A 22 5.25 -11.52 34.97
C GLY A 22 4.93 -10.18 34.32
N SER A 23 5.89 -9.59 33.62
CA SER A 23 5.64 -8.48 32.69
C SER A 23 4.80 -9.01 31.52
N ALA A 24 3.51 -8.67 31.49
CA ALA A 24 2.66 -8.91 30.33
C ALA A 24 3.20 -8.06 29.17
N THR A 25 4.00 -8.67 28.29
CA THR A 25 4.33 -8.09 27.00
C THR A 25 3.12 -8.26 26.10
N ALA A 26 2.40 -7.16 25.86
CA ALA A 26 1.43 -7.09 24.79
C ALA A 26 2.17 -7.27 23.46
N GLN A 27 2.22 -8.51 22.95
CA GLN A 27 2.66 -8.77 21.60
C GLN A 27 1.59 -8.19 20.67
N ALA A 28 1.86 -7.01 20.12
CA ALA A 28 1.17 -6.55 18.93
C ALA A 28 1.36 -7.65 17.87
N GLN A 29 0.29 -8.37 17.55
CA GLN A 29 0.33 -9.32 16.44
C GLN A 29 0.57 -8.53 15.17
N THR A 30 1.80 -8.59 14.66
CA THR A 30 2.12 -8.16 13.29
C THR A 30 1.28 -9.06 12.39
N LYS A 31 0.14 -8.54 11.90
CA LYS A 31 -0.62 -9.21 10.84
C LYS A 31 0.38 -9.46 9.72
N PRO A 32 0.59 -10.71 9.26
CA PRO A 32 1.46 -10.95 8.13
C PRO A 32 0.96 -10.07 6.99
N ALA A 33 1.86 -9.25 6.43
CA ALA A 33 1.54 -8.39 5.31
C ALA A 33 1.07 -9.31 4.18
N SER A 34 -0.24 -9.34 3.95
CA SER A 34 -0.81 -10.23 2.95
C SER A 34 -0.40 -9.71 1.58
N GLU A 35 -0.03 -10.60 0.66
CA GLU A 35 0.08 -10.28 -0.78
C GLU A 35 -1.23 -9.72 -1.36
N ALA A 36 -2.33 -9.77 -0.61
CA ALA A 36 -3.60 -9.14 -0.94
C ALA A 36 -3.71 -7.67 -0.50
N GLU A 37 -2.74 -7.12 0.24
CA GLU A 37 -2.78 -5.74 0.72
C GLU A 37 -2.78 -4.77 -0.46
N THR A 38 -3.72 -3.82 -0.42
CA THR A 38 -3.86 -2.80 -1.45
C THR A 38 -4.04 -1.45 -0.79
N CYS A 39 -3.21 -0.47 -1.16
CA CYS A 39 -3.30 0.89 -0.64
C CYS A 39 -3.94 1.83 -1.67
N LEU A 40 -4.95 2.58 -1.24
CA LEU A 40 -5.54 3.65 -2.01
C LEU A 40 -4.78 4.94 -1.73
N VAL A 41 -4.21 5.54 -2.77
CA VAL A 41 -3.48 6.81 -2.73
C VAL A 41 -4.31 7.85 -3.47
N ASN A 42 -4.81 8.85 -2.73
CA ASN A 42 -5.51 9.97 -3.33
C ASN A 42 -4.51 11.06 -3.71
N VAL A 43 -4.41 11.34 -5.01
CA VAL A 43 -3.42 12.27 -5.56
C VAL A 43 -3.76 13.74 -5.29
N ASP A 44 -5.04 14.06 -5.05
CA ASP A 44 -5.49 15.42 -4.77
C ASP A 44 -5.19 15.82 -3.31
N THR A 45 -5.38 14.89 -2.37
CA THR A 45 -5.20 15.13 -0.92
C THR A 45 -3.87 14.60 -0.38
N ASN A 46 -3.13 13.84 -1.19
CA ASN A 46 -1.91 13.12 -0.80
C ASN A 46 -2.11 12.21 0.42
N THR A 47 -3.28 11.56 0.51
CA THR A 47 -3.61 10.65 1.61
C THR A 47 -3.57 9.20 1.16
N THR A 48 -2.98 8.34 1.98
CA THR A 48 -2.92 6.90 1.74
C THR A 48 -3.78 6.14 2.75
N ARG A 49 -4.55 5.17 2.28
CA ARG A 49 -5.31 4.24 3.11
C ARG A 49 -5.17 2.81 2.59
N CYS A 50 -4.66 1.91 3.43
CA CYS A 50 -4.45 0.51 3.08
C CYS A 50 -5.60 -0.39 3.54
N PHE A 51 -5.88 -1.40 2.72
CA PHE A 51 -6.95 -2.37 2.91
C PHE A 51 -6.38 -3.79 2.88
N GLY A 52 -7.09 -4.73 3.51
CA GLY A 52 -6.63 -6.11 3.58
C GLY A 52 -6.80 -6.88 2.27
N THR A 53 -7.62 -6.36 1.36
CA THR A 53 -7.88 -6.95 0.04
C THR A 53 -8.02 -5.88 -1.05
N PHE A 54 -7.77 -6.29 -2.29
CA PHE A 54 -7.98 -5.45 -3.46
C PHE A 54 -9.45 -5.03 -3.62
N ARG A 55 -10.38 -5.94 -3.35
CA ARG A 55 -11.83 -5.65 -3.37
C ARG A 55 -12.22 -4.52 -2.45
N GLU A 56 -11.73 -4.53 -1.21
CA GLU A 56 -12.02 -3.47 -0.24
C GLU A 56 -11.51 -2.11 -0.72
N ALA A 57 -10.32 -2.07 -1.30
CA ALA A 57 -9.73 -0.85 -1.84
C ALA A 57 -10.52 -0.32 -3.05
N VAL A 58 -10.93 -1.18 -3.99
CA VAL A 58 -11.78 -0.79 -5.13
C VAL A 58 -13.15 -0.32 -4.68
N ALA A 59 -13.77 -1.01 -3.71
CA ALA A 59 -15.04 -0.58 -3.16
C ALA A 59 -14.93 0.79 -2.49
N ALA A 60 -13.84 1.06 -1.78
CA ALA A 60 -13.58 2.38 -1.19
C ALA A 60 -13.33 3.45 -2.26
N SER A 61 -12.46 3.18 -3.24
CA SER A 61 -12.09 4.10 -4.31
C SER A 61 -13.29 4.49 -5.18
N THR A 62 -14.15 3.51 -5.48
CA THR A 62 -15.33 3.70 -6.34
C THR A 62 -16.57 4.15 -5.58
N GLU A 63 -16.47 4.45 -4.28
CA GLU A 63 -17.60 4.80 -3.41
C GLU A 63 -18.71 3.73 -3.41
N GLY A 64 -18.32 2.46 -3.45
CA GLY A 64 -19.22 1.31 -3.42
C GLY A 64 -19.90 0.97 -4.75
N ARG A 65 -19.51 1.60 -5.86
CA ARG A 65 -20.03 1.25 -7.20
C ARG A 65 -19.54 -0.10 -7.69
N ILE A 66 -18.31 -0.47 -7.33
CA ILE A 66 -17.72 -1.79 -7.63
C ILE A 66 -17.42 -2.47 -6.30
N THR A 67 -18.19 -3.50 -5.96
CA THR A 67 -18.08 -4.24 -4.68
C THR A 67 -17.71 -5.71 -4.87
N ASP A 68 -17.67 -6.18 -6.11
CA ASP A 68 -17.47 -7.58 -6.50
C ASP A 68 -16.11 -7.83 -7.17
N ALA A 69 -15.16 -6.88 -7.07
CA ALA A 69 -13.81 -7.05 -7.60
C ALA A 69 -13.12 -8.29 -7.01
N PRO A 70 -12.12 -8.88 -7.69
CA PRO A 70 -11.33 -9.97 -7.12
C PRO A 70 -10.64 -9.57 -5.81
N LEU A 71 -10.33 -10.57 -4.98
CA LEU A 71 -9.70 -10.34 -3.67
C LEU A 71 -8.24 -9.90 -3.79
N SER A 72 -7.55 -10.32 -4.84
CA SER A 72 -6.17 -9.97 -5.13
C SER A 72 -6.10 -9.05 -6.34
N GLY A 73 -5.11 -8.16 -6.35
CA GLY A 73 -4.85 -7.30 -7.50
C GLY A 73 -4.39 -8.09 -8.73
N LYS A 74 -3.77 -9.25 -8.53
CA LYS A 74 -3.36 -10.17 -9.61
C LYS A 74 -4.54 -10.70 -10.42
N ASP A 75 -5.57 -11.16 -9.72
CA ASP A 75 -6.78 -11.66 -10.37
C ASP A 75 -7.54 -10.51 -11.03
N ALA A 76 -7.54 -9.33 -10.40
CA ALA A 76 -8.13 -8.11 -10.95
C ALA A 76 -7.48 -7.66 -12.27
N ALA A 77 -6.15 -7.69 -12.37
CA ALA A 77 -5.44 -7.31 -13.58
C ALA A 77 -5.70 -8.26 -14.78
N ARG A 78 -6.12 -9.50 -14.51
CA ARG A 78 -6.53 -10.48 -15.53
C ARG A 78 -8.01 -10.37 -15.89
N ASP A 79 -8.79 -9.66 -15.09
CA ASP A 79 -10.21 -9.41 -15.33
C ASP A 79 -10.41 -8.15 -16.17
N ARG A 80 -10.38 -8.33 -17.49
CA ARG A 80 -10.64 -7.25 -18.46
C ARG A 80 -11.96 -6.51 -18.19
N LYS A 81 -13.00 -7.23 -17.74
CA LYS A 81 -14.31 -6.62 -17.47
C LYS A 81 -14.22 -5.68 -16.27
N LEU A 82 -13.47 -6.04 -15.25
CA LEU A 82 -13.23 -5.15 -14.12
C LEU A 82 -12.51 -3.87 -14.54
N VAL A 83 -11.44 -3.98 -15.32
CA VAL A 83 -10.69 -2.80 -15.82
C VAL A 83 -11.61 -1.88 -16.63
N ASP A 84 -12.46 -2.44 -17.49
CA ASP A 84 -13.45 -1.66 -18.24
C ASP A 84 -14.47 -0.98 -17.32
N ARG A 85 -14.95 -1.66 -16.26
CA ARG A 85 -15.84 -1.04 -15.26
C ARG A 85 -15.16 0.06 -14.47
N LEU A 86 -13.88 -0.09 -14.13
CA LEU A 86 -13.08 0.94 -13.48
C LEU A 86 -12.97 2.16 -14.40
N ARG A 87 -12.65 1.97 -15.68
CA ARG A 87 -12.61 3.03 -16.70
C ARG A 87 -13.95 3.77 -16.84
N VAL A 88 -15.06 3.03 -16.93
CA VAL A 88 -16.40 3.63 -17.01
C VAL A 88 -16.74 4.38 -15.72
N SER A 89 -16.37 3.82 -14.56
CA SER A 89 -16.58 4.45 -13.26
C SER A 89 -15.75 5.74 -13.11
N SER A 90 -14.57 5.77 -13.73
CA SER A 90 -13.66 6.91 -13.81
C SER A 90 -14.16 7.99 -14.78
N ALA A 91 -14.80 7.63 -15.89
CA ALA A 91 -15.30 8.59 -16.88
C ALA A 91 -16.60 9.32 -16.49
N ALA A 92 -17.27 8.90 -15.41
CA ALA A 92 -18.52 9.52 -14.97
C ALA A 92 -18.27 10.93 -14.41
N SER A 93 -18.65 11.95 -15.18
CA SER A 93 -18.42 13.37 -14.88
C SER A 93 -18.95 13.80 -13.50
N GLY A 94 -18.16 14.62 -12.77
CA GLY A 94 -18.58 15.26 -11.52
C GLY A 94 -18.26 14.48 -10.23
N LYS A 95 -17.37 13.49 -10.29
CA LYS A 95 -16.94 12.73 -9.10
C LYS A 95 -15.47 13.00 -8.74
N PRO A 96 -15.15 13.09 -7.43
CA PRO A 96 -13.83 13.52 -6.96
C PRO A 96 -12.73 12.45 -7.02
N SER A 97 -13.02 11.20 -7.38
CA SER A 97 -12.07 10.09 -7.24
C SER A 97 -12.13 9.14 -8.44
N THR A 98 -11.50 9.56 -9.53
CA THR A 98 -11.26 8.72 -10.72
C THR A 98 -10.17 7.73 -10.39
N GLU A 99 -10.33 6.45 -10.72
CA GLU A 99 -9.25 5.46 -10.64
C GLU A 99 -8.28 5.70 -11.81
N LEU A 100 -7.02 6.04 -11.51
CA LEU A 100 -6.04 6.57 -12.47
C LEU A 100 -5.13 5.45 -12.98
N ALA A 101 -4.48 4.74 -12.06
CA ALA A 101 -3.61 3.61 -12.35
C ALA A 101 -3.52 2.67 -11.15
N ILE A 102 -3.13 1.43 -11.40
CA ILE A 102 -2.83 0.43 -10.37
C ILE A 102 -1.38 -0.02 -10.57
N LEU A 103 -0.57 0.05 -9.51
CA LEU A 103 0.83 -0.39 -9.54
C LEU A 103 1.03 -1.55 -8.58
N TYR A 104 1.93 -2.47 -8.95
CA TYR A 104 2.12 -3.74 -8.28
C TYR A 104 3.59 -3.98 -7.95
N GLU A 105 3.83 -4.47 -6.74
CA GLU A 105 5.16 -4.76 -6.21
C GLU A 105 5.90 -5.83 -7.02
N HIS A 106 5.18 -6.80 -7.61
CA HIS A 106 5.81 -7.88 -8.37
C HIS A 106 5.31 -7.94 -9.80
N TRP A 107 6.13 -8.57 -10.64
CA TRP A 107 5.79 -8.94 -12.01
C TRP A 107 4.49 -9.77 -12.06
N ASN A 108 3.82 -9.74 -13.21
CA ASN A 108 2.53 -10.37 -13.45
C ASN A 108 1.44 -9.95 -12.44
N PHE A 109 1.47 -8.68 -12.03
CA PHE A 109 0.48 -8.05 -11.15
C PHE A 109 0.42 -8.68 -9.75
N GLY A 110 1.55 -9.21 -9.28
CA GLY A 110 1.68 -9.87 -7.99
C GLY A 110 2.12 -8.94 -6.87
N GLY A 111 2.19 -9.49 -5.66
CA GLY A 111 2.60 -8.76 -4.46
C GLY A 111 1.55 -7.74 -4.03
N LYS A 112 1.94 -6.84 -3.16
CA LYS A 112 1.08 -5.74 -2.74
C LYS A 112 0.82 -4.79 -3.92
N SER A 113 -0.23 -3.99 -3.81
CA SER A 113 -0.53 -3.01 -4.84
C SER A 113 -0.94 -1.66 -4.29
N ILE A 114 -0.82 -0.64 -5.12
CA ILE A 114 -1.46 0.65 -4.89
C ILE A 114 -2.44 0.97 -6.00
N ILE A 115 -3.51 1.64 -5.62
CA ILE A 115 -4.47 2.28 -6.51
C ILE A 115 -4.24 3.77 -6.40
N LEU A 116 -3.88 4.43 -7.50
CA LEU A 116 -3.88 5.88 -7.60
C LEU A 116 -5.28 6.35 -7.96
N ASN A 117 -5.86 7.25 -7.18
CA ASN A 117 -7.14 7.88 -7.50
C ASN A 117 -7.15 9.39 -7.26
N GLY A 118 -8.12 10.10 -7.86
CA GLY A 118 -8.30 11.54 -7.69
C GLY A 118 -8.73 12.23 -8.98
N ASN A 119 -8.49 13.54 -9.08
CA ASN A 119 -8.85 14.37 -10.23
C ASN A 119 -7.62 14.73 -11.06
N ALA A 120 -6.89 13.72 -11.52
CA ALA A 120 -5.89 13.88 -12.58
C ALA A 120 -6.50 13.53 -13.95
N CYS A 121 -5.78 13.81 -15.03
CA CYS A 121 -6.10 13.34 -16.39
C CYS A 121 -7.31 14.03 -17.05
N GLN A 122 -7.30 15.36 -17.01
CA GLN A 122 -8.35 16.21 -17.56
C GLN A 122 -8.03 16.78 -18.95
N SER A 123 -6.76 16.84 -19.37
CA SER A 123 -6.36 17.57 -20.59
C SER A 123 -6.11 16.70 -21.82
N GLY A 124 -6.20 15.37 -21.70
CA GLY A 124 -6.26 14.41 -22.81
C GLY A 124 -4.96 14.23 -23.61
N ASN A 125 -3.93 15.04 -23.39
CA ASN A 125 -2.68 14.99 -24.15
C ASN A 125 -1.52 15.77 -23.48
N GLY A 126 -1.48 15.84 -22.14
CA GLY A 126 -0.47 16.58 -21.40
C GLY A 126 -0.25 16.05 -19.99
N ARG A 127 0.91 16.36 -19.40
CA ARG A 127 1.21 16.01 -18.00
C ARG A 127 0.28 16.75 -17.04
N ASP A 128 -0.77 16.06 -16.62
CA ASP A 128 -1.84 16.62 -15.80
C ASP A 128 -1.53 16.57 -14.32
N TYR A 129 -0.73 15.58 -13.90
CA TYR A 129 -0.31 15.43 -12.52
C TYR A 129 1.09 14.86 -12.43
N VAL A 130 1.81 15.24 -11.37
CA VAL A 130 3.08 14.64 -10.98
C VAL A 130 3.05 14.29 -9.51
N GLY A 131 3.62 13.14 -9.17
CA GLY A 131 3.69 12.66 -7.81
C GLY A 131 5.00 11.95 -7.51
N GLU A 132 5.28 11.78 -6.23
CA GLU A 132 6.41 11.04 -5.70
C GLU A 132 5.91 9.74 -5.07
N PHE A 133 6.68 8.66 -5.21
CA PHE A 133 6.46 7.45 -4.42
C PHE A 133 7.30 7.56 -3.15
N THR A 134 6.68 7.75 -1.99
CA THR A 134 7.42 7.83 -0.71
C THR A 134 7.73 6.43 -0.19
N ASP A 135 6.70 5.74 0.31
CA ASP A 135 6.85 4.43 0.95
C ASP A 135 6.92 3.27 -0.06
N TRP A 136 6.81 3.59 -1.34
CA TRP A 136 6.76 2.64 -2.45
C TRP A 136 7.83 2.91 -3.51
N ALA A 137 8.74 3.85 -3.27
CA ALA A 137 9.88 4.07 -4.16
C ALA A 137 10.60 2.75 -4.43
N ASP A 138 10.95 2.52 -5.69
CA ASP A 138 11.79 1.40 -6.11
C ASP A 138 11.19 0.02 -5.81
N THR A 139 9.86 -0.10 -5.79
CA THR A 139 9.18 -1.38 -5.51
C THR A 139 8.36 -1.93 -6.68
N PHE A 140 8.08 -1.14 -7.71
CA PHE A 140 7.11 -1.54 -8.72
C PHE A 140 7.70 -2.35 -9.86
N SER A 141 7.04 -3.47 -10.16
CA SER A 141 7.45 -4.41 -11.21
C SER A 141 6.37 -4.60 -12.29
N SER A 142 5.11 -4.19 -12.05
CA SER A 142 4.05 -4.21 -13.07
C SER A 142 2.99 -3.13 -12.83
N VAL A 143 2.23 -2.79 -13.89
CA VAL A 143 1.31 -1.64 -13.86
C VAL A 143 0.08 -1.86 -14.74
N VAL A 144 -1.05 -1.31 -14.33
CA VAL A 144 -2.30 -1.23 -15.09
C VAL A 144 -2.76 0.24 -15.14
N PRO A 145 -2.54 0.92 -16.27
CA PRO A 145 -3.15 2.23 -16.53
C PRO A 145 -4.67 2.09 -16.67
N VAL A 146 -5.45 2.94 -15.98
CA VAL A 146 -6.92 2.88 -15.96
C VAL A 146 -7.51 4.04 -16.74
N ALA A 147 -7.57 5.23 -16.14
CA ALA A 147 -8.18 6.41 -16.77
C ALA A 147 -7.20 7.19 -17.66
N CYS A 148 -5.91 7.02 -17.45
CA CYS A 148 -4.86 7.77 -18.13
C CYS A 148 -3.60 6.95 -18.29
N TRP A 149 -2.70 7.44 -19.14
CA TRP A 149 -1.36 6.88 -19.23
C TRP A 149 -0.58 7.28 -17.99
N ILE A 150 0.39 6.44 -17.64
CA ILE A 150 1.30 6.72 -16.54
C ILE A 150 2.73 6.64 -17.06
N GLU A 151 3.53 7.63 -16.70
CA GLU A 151 4.95 7.64 -16.93
C GLU A 151 5.66 7.46 -15.60
N LEU A 152 6.53 6.46 -15.51
CA LEU A 152 7.34 6.19 -14.33
C LEU A 152 8.74 6.72 -14.54
N TRP A 153 9.29 7.34 -13.49
CA TRP A 153 10.61 7.96 -13.48
C TRP A 153 11.46 7.32 -12.40
N ALA A 154 12.71 7.02 -12.76
CA ALA A 154 13.65 6.31 -11.88
C ALA A 154 14.10 7.17 -10.68
N ASP A 155 14.10 8.49 -10.84
CA ASP A 155 14.51 9.42 -9.79
C ASP A 155 13.32 10.29 -9.34
N PRO A 156 13.40 10.91 -8.14
CA PRO A 156 12.43 11.90 -7.69
C PRO A 156 12.29 13.09 -8.65
N HIS A 157 11.19 13.85 -8.50
CA HIS A 157 10.93 15.08 -9.26
C HIS A 157 10.89 14.91 -10.78
N GLN A 158 10.51 13.71 -11.24
CA GLN A 158 10.37 13.35 -12.65
C GLN A 158 11.69 13.57 -13.42
N THR A 159 12.77 13.04 -12.85
CA THR A 159 14.12 13.08 -13.45
C THR A 159 14.67 11.68 -13.69
N GLY A 160 15.77 11.60 -14.45
CA GLY A 160 16.43 10.35 -14.76
C GLY A 160 15.77 9.54 -15.88
N THR A 161 15.99 8.21 -15.84
CA THR A 161 15.40 7.27 -16.80
C THR A 161 13.88 7.22 -16.61
N HIS A 162 13.11 7.25 -17.69
CA HIS A 162 11.66 7.16 -17.63
C HIS A 162 11.08 6.27 -18.72
N GLN A 163 9.87 5.80 -18.47
CA GLN A 163 9.11 4.99 -19.41
C GLN A 163 7.62 5.20 -19.22
N GLU A 164 6.91 5.35 -20.34
CA GLU A 164 5.46 5.54 -20.40
C GLU A 164 4.73 4.21 -20.60
N TYR A 165 3.59 4.05 -19.94
CA TYR A 165 2.72 2.86 -20.01
C TYR A 165 1.28 3.27 -20.35
N ARG A 166 0.76 2.71 -21.43
CA ARG A 166 -0.59 2.95 -21.95
C ARG A 166 -1.55 1.78 -21.74
N ASP A 167 -0.98 0.59 -21.57
CA ASP A 167 -1.70 -0.67 -21.44
C ASP A 167 -1.22 -1.44 -20.21
N SER A 168 -2.03 -2.41 -19.79
CA SER A 168 -1.66 -3.36 -18.74
C SER A 168 -0.32 -4.02 -19.08
N THR A 169 0.67 -3.78 -18.23
CA THR A 169 2.06 -4.17 -18.48
C THR A 169 2.51 -5.11 -17.35
N PRO A 170 2.58 -6.42 -17.59
CA PRO A 170 2.90 -7.42 -16.56
C PRO A 170 4.37 -7.38 -16.12
N TYR A 171 5.22 -6.69 -16.85
CA TYR A 171 6.61 -6.44 -16.48
C TYR A 171 7.01 -5.09 -17.03
N VAL A 172 7.33 -4.13 -16.16
CA VAL A 172 7.68 -2.76 -16.56
C VAL A 172 8.98 -2.69 -17.39
N GLY A 173 9.78 -3.74 -17.38
CA GLY A 173 11.04 -3.84 -18.13
C GLY A 173 12.26 -3.54 -17.27
N ASP A 174 13.43 -3.99 -17.72
CA ASP A 174 14.70 -3.87 -16.97
C ASP A 174 15.03 -2.41 -16.61
N ALA A 175 14.61 -1.47 -17.44
CA ALA A 175 14.86 -0.05 -17.23
C ALA A 175 14.12 0.53 -16.02
N MET A 176 13.00 -0.08 -15.59
CA MET A 176 12.07 0.49 -14.59
C MET A 176 11.71 -0.46 -13.44
N ASN A 177 12.02 -1.76 -13.56
CA ASN A 177 11.69 -2.75 -12.54
C ASN A 177 12.37 -2.44 -11.21
N ASP A 178 11.57 -2.17 -10.17
CA ASP A 178 12.04 -1.81 -8.83
C ASP A 178 12.92 -0.54 -8.86
N ARG A 179 12.54 0.43 -9.70
CA ARG A 179 13.26 1.70 -9.84
C ARG A 179 12.40 2.94 -9.79
N ALA A 180 11.08 2.81 -9.91
CA ALA A 180 10.21 3.98 -9.99
C ALA A 180 10.17 4.73 -8.65
N SER A 181 10.71 5.95 -8.62
CA SER A 181 10.70 6.85 -7.47
C SER A 181 9.69 7.99 -7.63
N SER A 182 9.33 8.34 -8.87
CA SER A 182 8.29 9.34 -9.14
C SER A 182 7.48 9.01 -10.39
N TYR A 183 6.37 9.71 -10.60
CA TYR A 183 5.47 9.45 -11.72
C TYR A 183 4.80 10.71 -12.26
N ALA A 184 4.35 10.61 -13.50
CA ALA A 184 3.47 11.56 -14.14
C ALA A 184 2.23 10.85 -14.67
N LEU A 185 1.08 11.52 -14.60
CA LEU A 185 -0.17 11.09 -15.23
C LEU A 185 -0.46 12.00 -16.42
N LEU A 186 -0.78 11.39 -17.56
CA LEU A 186 -0.87 12.02 -18.87
C LEU A 186 -2.28 11.93 -19.48
#